data_AF-A0A6L3V3C2-F1
#
_entry.id   AF-A0A6L3V3C2-F1
#
_cell.length_a   1.000
_cell.length_b   1.000
_cell.length_c   1.000
_cell.angle_alpha   90.00
_cell.angle_beta   90.00
_cell.angle_gamma   90.00
#
_symmetry.space_group_name_H-M   'P 1'
#
loop_
_entity.id
_entity.type
_entity.pdbx_description
1 polymer ?
#
loop_
_entity_poly.entity_id
_entity_poly.type
_entity_poly.pdbx_seq_one_letter_code
_entity_poly.pdbx_strand_id
1 'polypeptide(L)'
;MIKKTVMAVGAYDNGNVKDALKIAKNFTIGLTRDEHKQIVRGYECMVHADFYKQIGKNPEKEIAAAVTVFLNRIYLPHVQRREDAIYA
;
A
#
# COMPACT_ATOMS: atom_id res chain seq x y z
N MET A 1 11.53 0.82 18.82
CA MET A 1 11.03 0.04 17.65
C MET A 1 10.22 0.98 16.77
N ILE A 2 10.61 1.17 15.50
CA ILE A 2 9.83 2.01 14.58
C ILE A 2 8.57 1.24 14.16
N LYS A 3 7.40 1.89 14.20
CA LYS A 3 6.13 1.26 13.82
C LYS A 3 6.13 0.93 12.33
N LYS A 4 5.63 -0.26 11.94
CA LYS A 4 5.57 -0.68 10.52
C LYS A 4 4.80 0.29 9.63
N THR A 5 3.77 0.97 10.16
CA THR A 5 3.03 2.01 9.45
C THR A 5 3.94 3.18 9.07
N VAL A 6 4.79 3.64 9.98
CA VAL A 6 5.75 4.73 9.71
C VAL A 6 6.76 4.30 8.65
N MET A 7 7.23 3.05 8.69
CA MET A 7 8.12 2.51 7.65
C MET A 7 7.45 2.45 6.27
N ALA A 8 6.18 2.01 6.20
CA ALA A 8 5.44 1.93 4.95
C ALA A 8 5.17 3.32 4.35
N VAL A 9 4.78 4.29 5.19
CA VAL A 9 4.57 5.69 4.79
C VAL A 9 5.88 6.32 4.33
N GLY A 10 6.96 6.15 5.10
CA GLY A 10 8.27 6.66 4.71
C GLY A 10 8.81 6.06 3.41
N ALA A 11 8.55 4.77 3.14
CA ALA A 11 8.90 4.18 1.86
C ALA A 11 8.15 4.85 0.69
N TYR A 12 6.86 5.16 0.88
CA TYR A 12 6.07 5.88 -0.12
C TYR A 12 6.56 7.32 -0.33
N ASP A 13 6.87 8.05 0.76
CA ASP A 13 7.42 9.41 0.70
C ASP A 13 8.74 9.47 -0.09
N ASN A 14 9.55 8.41 -0.03
CA ASN A 14 10.80 8.29 -0.78
C ASN A 14 10.58 7.80 -2.24
N GLY A 15 9.34 7.73 -2.72
CA GLY A 15 9.00 7.25 -4.06
C GLY A 15 9.10 5.73 -4.24
N ASN A 16 9.38 4.98 -3.18
CA ASN A 16 9.52 3.52 -3.24
C ASN A 16 8.17 2.83 -2.97
N VAL A 17 7.30 2.89 -3.98
CA VAL A 17 5.96 2.29 -3.94
C VAL A 17 6.02 0.77 -3.69
N LYS A 18 7.03 0.09 -4.24
CA LYS A 18 7.18 -1.36 -4.09
C LYS A 18 7.37 -1.75 -2.62
N ASP A 19 8.27 -1.08 -1.92
CA ASP A 19 8.52 -1.37 -0.51
C ASP A 19 7.37 -0.91 0.39
N ALA A 20 6.70 0.20 0.05
CA ALA A 20 5.48 0.61 0.73
C ALA A 20 4.40 -0.50 0.69
N LEU A 21 4.10 -1.02 -0.49
CA LEU A 21 3.12 -2.10 -0.66
C LEU A 21 3.61 -3.42 -0.06
N LYS A 22 4.92 -3.73 -0.12
CA LYS A 22 5.54 -4.90 0.51
C LYS A 22 5.30 -4.95 2.02
N ILE A 23 5.41 -3.80 2.68
CA ILE A 23 5.17 -3.69 4.12
C ILE A 23 3.66 -3.77 4.38
N ALA A 24 2.88 -2.98 3.63
CA ALA A 24 1.44 -2.84 3.80
C ALA A 24 0.65 -4.14 3.58
N LYS A 25 1.14 -5.06 2.73
CA LYS A 25 0.48 -6.36 2.50
C LYS A 25 0.33 -7.21 3.77
N ASN A 26 1.06 -6.90 4.84
CA ASN A 26 0.97 -7.61 6.12
C ASN A 26 0.02 -6.92 7.12
N PHE A 27 -0.62 -5.80 6.75
CA PHE A 27 -1.57 -5.11 7.62
C PHE A 27 -2.95 -5.77 7.50
N THR A 28 -3.53 -6.17 8.63
CA THR A 28 -4.86 -6.79 8.68
C THR A 28 -5.87 -5.91 9.41
N ILE A 29 -5.43 -5.13 10.37
CA ILE A 29 -6.29 -4.21 11.13
C ILE A 29 -6.47 -2.92 10.33
N GLY A 30 -7.72 -2.45 10.20
CA GLY A 30 -8.06 -1.20 9.50
C GLY A 30 -8.22 -1.33 7.99
N LEU A 31 -8.17 -2.55 7.45
CA LEU A 31 -8.49 -2.87 6.05
C LEU A 31 -9.63 -3.88 6.00
N THR A 32 -10.54 -3.70 5.05
CA THR A 32 -11.45 -4.77 4.66
C THR A 32 -10.67 -5.91 3.99
N ARG A 33 -11.29 -7.09 3.92
CA ARG A 33 -10.67 -8.27 3.28
C ARG A 33 -10.30 -8.01 1.81
N ASP A 34 -11.11 -7.26 1.08
CA ASP A 34 -10.87 -7.01 -0.34
C ASP A 34 -9.83 -5.90 -0.57
N GLU A 35 -9.77 -4.90 0.31
CA GLU A 35 -8.68 -3.92 0.32
C GLU A 35 -7.33 -4.57 0.63
N HIS A 36 -7.29 -5.48 1.62
CA HIS A 36 -6.09 -6.25 1.92
C HIS A 36 -5.64 -7.08 0.72
N LYS A 37 -6.55 -7.84 0.10
CA LYS A 37 -6.26 -8.60 -1.13
C LYS A 37 -5.77 -7.70 -2.27
N GLN A 38 -6.33 -6.49 -2.42
CA GLN A 38 -5.91 -5.55 -3.44
C GLN A 38 -4.46 -5.11 -3.23
N ILE A 39 -4.07 -4.77 -1.99
CA ILE A 39 -2.67 -4.42 -1.66
C ILE A 39 -1.73 -5.59 -1.95
N VAL A 40 -2.08 -6.80 -1.52
CA VAL A 40 -1.29 -8.03 -1.77
C VAL A 40 -1.10 -8.21 -3.28
N ARG A 41 -2.19 -8.17 -4.06
CA ARG A 41 -2.14 -8.36 -5.50
C ARG A 41 -1.32 -7.28 -6.20
N GLY A 42 -1.47 -6.02 -5.81
CA GLY A 42 -0.66 -4.93 -6.37
C GLY A 42 0.83 -5.16 -6.14
N TYR A 43 1.23 -5.52 -4.91
CA TYR A 43 2.61 -5.90 -4.63
C TYR A 43 3.07 -7.07 -5.49
N GLU A 44 2.27 -8.14 -5.59
CA GLU A 44 2.62 -9.31 -6.39
C GLU A 44 2.72 -8.98 -7.89
N CYS A 45 1.88 -8.08 -8.42
CA CYS A 45 1.96 -7.58 -9.78
C CYS A 45 3.27 -6.82 -10.04
N MET A 46 3.89 -6.20 -9.02
CA MET A 46 5.22 -5.57 -9.13
C MET A 46 6.39 -6.57 -9.07
N VAL A 47 6.15 -7.82 -8.66
CA VAL A 47 7.19 -8.85 -8.52
C VAL A 47 7.05 -9.96 -9.58
N HIS A 48 5.82 -10.26 -9.96
CA HIS A 48 5.42 -11.38 -10.82
C HIS A 48 4.42 -10.92 -11.89
N ALA A 49 4.71 -9.79 -12.55
CA ALA A 49 3.82 -9.19 -13.55
C ALA A 49 3.41 -10.18 -14.65
N ASP A 50 4.34 -11.01 -15.12
CA ASP A 50 4.12 -11.90 -16.25
C ASP A 50 3.11 -13.03 -15.93
N PHE A 51 3.13 -13.56 -14.71
CA PHE A 51 2.11 -14.50 -14.25
C PHE A 51 0.71 -13.88 -14.34
N TYR A 52 0.56 -12.64 -13.87
CA TYR A 52 -0.72 -11.93 -13.89
C TYR A 52 -1.15 -11.59 -15.33
N LYS A 53 -0.23 -11.24 -16.22
CA LYS A 53 -0.53 -11.06 -17.66
C LYS A 53 -1.01 -12.35 -18.30
N GLN A 54 -0.36 -13.49 -18.00
CA GLN A 54 -0.71 -14.80 -18.55
C GLN A 54 -2.13 -15.25 -18.19
N ILE A 55 -2.61 -14.93 -16.99
CA ILE A 55 -3.97 -15.23 -16.55
C ILE A 55 -5.00 -14.15 -16.94
N GLY A 56 -4.63 -13.23 -17.85
CA GLY A 56 -5.53 -12.20 -18.39
C GLY A 56 -5.78 -11.00 -17.47
N LYS A 57 -4.92 -10.77 -16.47
CA LYS A 57 -4.98 -9.57 -15.62
C LYS A 57 -4.09 -8.47 -16.20
N ASN A 58 -4.42 -7.22 -15.87
CA ASN A 58 -3.59 -6.06 -16.14
C ASN A 58 -2.82 -5.68 -14.86
N PRO A 59 -1.50 -5.97 -14.77
CA PRO A 59 -0.71 -5.66 -13.58
C PRO A 59 -0.72 -4.17 -13.22
N GLU A 60 -0.63 -3.27 -14.20
CA GLU A 60 -0.60 -1.83 -13.97
C GLU A 60 -1.88 -1.33 -13.31
N LYS A 61 -3.04 -1.83 -13.77
CA LYS A 61 -4.34 -1.52 -13.16
C LYS A 61 -4.43 -2.02 -11.72
N GLU A 62 -3.94 -3.23 -11.45
CA GLU A 62 -3.96 -3.82 -10.11
C GLU A 62 -3.00 -3.10 -9.15
N ILE A 63 -1.84 -2.62 -9.65
CA ILE A 63 -0.90 -1.77 -8.92
C ILE A 63 -1.54 -0.42 -8.59
N ALA A 64 -2.15 0.26 -9.57
CA ALA A 64 -2.81 1.55 -9.34
C ALA A 64 -3.95 1.45 -8.32
N ALA A 65 -4.74 0.38 -8.39
CA ALA A 65 -5.79 0.10 -7.40
C ALA A 65 -5.20 -0.16 -6.00
N ALA A 66 -4.10 -0.90 -5.89
CA ALA A 66 -3.41 -1.11 -4.63
C ALA A 66 -2.85 0.18 -4.03
N VAL A 67 -2.26 1.05 -4.86
CA VAL A 67 -1.78 2.38 -4.45
C VAL A 67 -2.94 3.22 -3.93
N THR A 68 -4.09 3.20 -4.61
CA THR A 68 -5.29 3.93 -4.17
C THR A 68 -5.75 3.47 -2.79
N VAL A 69 -5.83 2.16 -2.56
CA VAL A 69 -6.19 1.60 -1.24
C VAL A 69 -5.15 1.98 -0.18
N PHE A 70 -3.85 1.87 -0.50
CA PHE A 70 -2.77 2.27 0.40
C PHE A 70 -2.87 3.75 0.79
N LEU A 71 -3.11 4.63 -0.18
CA LEU A 71 -3.25 6.07 0.06
C LEU A 71 -4.42 6.36 1.01
N ASN A 72 -5.60 5.84 0.69
CA ASN A 72 -6.82 6.15 1.42
C ASN A 72 -6.86 5.54 2.82
N ARG A 73 -6.33 4.32 2.99
CA ARG A 73 -6.46 3.57 4.26
C ARG A 73 -5.25 3.69 5.19
N ILE A 74 -4.07 3.98 4.65
CA ILE A 74 -2.83 3.95 5.41
C ILE A 74 -2.15 5.32 5.40
N TYR A 75 -1.90 5.88 4.21
CA TYR A 75 -1.09 7.08 4.08
C TYR A 75 -1.80 8.34 4.56
N LEU A 76 -2.94 8.71 3.95
CA LEU A 76 -3.67 9.94 4.28
C LEU A 76 -4.08 10.01 5.76
N PRO A 77 -4.63 8.93 6.38
CA PRO A 77 -4.94 8.96 7.81
C PRO A 77 -3.71 9.06 8.72
N HIS A 78 -2.52 8.70 8.23
CA HIS A 78 -1.27 8.90 8.95
C HIS A 78 -0.78 10.35 8.84
N VAL A 79 -0.84 10.92 7.64
CA VAL A 79 -0.47 12.32 7.39
C VAL A 79 -1.37 13.27 8.17
N GLN A 80 -2.69 13.08 8.12
CA GLN A 80 -3.64 13.91 8.86
C GLN A 80 -3.34 13.90 10.37
N ARG A 81 -3.16 12.72 10.97
CA ARG A 81 -2.82 12.62 12.40
C ARG A 81 -1.50 13.29 12.77
N ARG A 82 -0.54 13.32 11.84
CA ARG A 82 0.74 14.01 12.03
C ARG A 82 0.54 15.52 12.00
N GLU A 83 -0.26 16.03 11.06
CA GLU A 83 -0.60 17.45 10.97
C GLU A 83 -1.42 17.91 12.17
N ASP A 84 -2.45 17.18 12.55
CA ASP A 84 -3.28 17.48 13.73
C ASP A 84 -2.43 17.56 15.00
N ALA A 85 -1.43 16.67 15.15
CA ALA A 85 -0.53 16.67 16.31
C ALA A 85 0.46 17.85 16.33
N ILE A 86 0.67 18.54 15.21
CA ILE A 86 1.52 19.73 15.13
C ILE A 86 0.73 21.00 15.47
N TYR A 87 -0.56 21.04 15.12
CA TYR A 87 -1.44 22.20 15.30
C TYR A 87 -2.37 22.10 16.52
N ALA A 88 -2.31 21.02 17.30
CA ALA A 88 -3.02 20.83 18.57
C ALA A 88 -2.16 21.28 19.76
#